data_AF-A0A6A6BGG3-F1
#
_entry.id   AF-A0A6A6BGG3-F1
#
_cell.length_a   1.000
_cell.length_b   1.000
_cell.length_c   1.000
_cell.angle_alpha   90.00
_cell.angle_beta   90.00
_cell.angle_gamma   90.00
#
_symmetry.space_group_name_H-M   'P 1'
#
loop_
_entity.id
_entity.type
_entity.pdbx_description
1 polymer ?
#
loop_
_entity_poly.entity_id
_entity_poly.type
_entity_poly.pdbx_seq_one_letter_code
_entity_poly.pdbx_strand_id
1 'polypeptide(L)'
;MAYIAQNLGEEQIRVPRVYRSFVIQSESYLVMQYVDGESLDAIPWMSRPPDQRKDIIKQATDAVLALRTLEAKAPGPVERSGFPTGGFFSDYGANTVFANISEMEQWLDRKLRIYNRHDQALLRGTSWSLSGCFKTLVMCHMDIALRNLKLDRHGRLWFLDWEWAGFYPPEFEIAYLHCIIGEGADLEFFKDLLRGLGSLDRNDVVDKLHQVYYVNNSCFAASHIVGVDC
;
A
#
# COMPACT_ATOMS: atom_id res chain seq x y z
N MET A 1 -12.98 -2.13 2.95
CA MET A 1 -13.73 -1.67 4.16
C MET A 1 -14.57 -2.77 4.82
N ALA A 2 -15.61 -3.33 4.19
CA ALA A 2 -16.51 -4.29 4.85
C ALA A 2 -15.77 -5.52 5.44
N TYR A 3 -14.81 -6.07 4.69
CA TYR A 3 -13.95 -7.15 5.18
C TYR A 3 -13.19 -6.80 6.45
N ILE A 4 -12.64 -5.59 6.54
CA ILE A 4 -11.91 -5.11 7.73
C ILE A 4 -12.84 -5.03 8.93
N ALA A 5 -14.01 -4.39 8.78
CA ALA A 5 -15.00 -4.24 9.84
C ALA A 5 -15.58 -5.57 10.34
N GLN A 6 -15.52 -6.63 9.53
CA GLN A 6 -15.98 -7.97 9.92
C GLN A 6 -14.92 -8.78 10.67
N ASN A 7 -13.63 -8.49 10.44
CA ASN A 7 -12.52 -9.31 10.95
C ASN A 7 -11.68 -8.62 12.03
N LEU A 8 -11.79 -7.30 12.18
CA LEU A 8 -11.08 -6.51 13.20
C LEU A 8 -12.06 -5.61 13.95
N GLY A 9 -11.82 -5.44 15.25
CA GLY A 9 -12.62 -4.54 16.09
C GLY A 9 -12.26 -3.07 15.87
N GLU A 10 -13.20 -2.17 16.20
CA GLU A 10 -12.99 -0.72 16.09
C GLU A 10 -11.81 -0.19 16.94
N GLU A 11 -11.43 -0.91 18.01
CA GLU A 11 -10.26 -0.55 18.81
C GLU A 11 -8.92 -0.89 18.12
N GLN A 12 -8.94 -1.81 17.15
CA GLN A 12 -7.75 -2.18 16.38
C GLN A 12 -7.61 -1.30 15.14
N ILE A 13 -8.71 -1.06 14.43
CA ILE A 13 -8.74 -0.20 13.25
C ILE A 13 -10.15 0.31 13.00
N ARG A 14 -10.29 1.61 12.68
CA ARG A 14 -11.57 2.23 12.38
C ARG A 14 -11.69 2.47 10.90
N VAL A 15 -12.76 1.95 10.31
CA VAL A 15 -13.13 2.13 8.91
C VAL A 15 -14.59 2.55 8.82
N PRO A 16 -14.98 3.43 7.89
CA PRO A 16 -16.38 3.79 7.72
C PRO A 16 -17.25 2.57 7.42
N ARG A 17 -18.42 2.48 8.08
CA ARG A 17 -19.41 1.48 7.71
C ARG A 17 -19.94 1.76 6.31
N VAL A 18 -19.82 0.79 5.40
CA VAL A 18 -20.43 0.87 4.07
C VAL A 18 -21.93 0.56 4.19
N TYR A 19 -22.78 1.45 3.65
CA TYR A 19 -24.23 1.26 3.62
C TYR A 19 -24.69 0.65 2.30
N ARG A 20 -24.13 1.10 1.17
CA ARG A 20 -24.43 0.57 -0.18
C ARG A 20 -23.39 1.02 -1.19
N SER A 21 -23.23 0.23 -2.25
CA SER A 21 -22.57 0.61 -3.50
C SER A 21 -23.54 0.42 -4.67
N PHE A 22 -23.45 1.27 -5.69
CA PHE A 22 -24.29 1.17 -6.89
C PHE A 22 -23.65 1.94 -8.06
N VAL A 23 -24.11 1.70 -9.28
CA VAL A 23 -23.60 2.34 -10.51
C VAL A 23 -24.71 3.16 -11.16
N ILE A 24 -24.42 4.39 -11.56
CA ILE A 24 -25.32 5.24 -12.37
C ILE A 24 -24.52 5.78 -13.56
N GLN A 25 -25.00 5.53 -14.79
CA GLN A 25 -24.36 6.05 -16.02
C GLN A 25 -22.84 5.79 -16.09
N SER A 26 -22.42 4.57 -15.71
CA SER A 26 -21.02 4.12 -15.64
C SER A 26 -20.18 4.70 -14.49
N GLU A 27 -20.73 5.59 -13.66
CA GLU A 27 -20.08 6.09 -12.45
C GLU A 27 -20.41 5.20 -11.26
N SER A 28 -19.38 4.84 -10.50
CA SER A 28 -19.52 4.03 -9.29
C SER A 28 -19.71 4.92 -8.06
N TYR A 29 -20.74 4.66 -7.27
CA TYR A 29 -21.06 5.40 -6.06
C TYR A 29 -20.92 4.49 -4.84
N LEU A 30 -20.28 5.03 -3.81
CA LEU A 30 -20.19 4.41 -2.50
C LEU A 30 -20.85 5.32 -1.46
N VAL A 31 -21.82 4.77 -0.73
CA VAL A 31 -22.46 5.46 0.39
C VAL A 31 -22.03 4.78 1.68
N MET A 32 -21.38 5.55 2.56
CA MET A 32 -20.79 5.06 3.79
C MET A 32 -21.03 6.03 4.95
N GLN A 33 -20.70 5.58 6.15
CA GLN A 33 -20.72 6.38 7.36
C GLN A 33 -19.93 7.67 7.17
N TYR A 34 -20.56 8.79 7.53
CA TYR A 34 -19.86 10.05 7.64
C TYR A 34 -18.99 10.04 8.90
N VAL A 35 -17.67 10.23 8.72
CA VAL A 35 -16.72 10.41 9.82
C VAL A 35 -16.62 11.90 10.12
N ASP A 36 -17.15 12.29 11.28
CA ASP A 36 -17.13 13.67 11.77
C ASP A 36 -15.75 14.02 12.33
N GLY A 37 -14.96 14.68 11.49
CA GLY A 37 -13.56 14.97 11.73
C GLY A 37 -12.87 15.55 10.50
N GLU A 38 -11.59 15.84 10.63
CA GLU A 38 -10.75 16.44 9.60
C GLU A 38 -9.81 15.41 8.98
N SER A 39 -9.53 15.60 7.69
CA SER A 39 -8.46 14.87 7.01
C SER A 39 -7.10 15.27 7.59
N LEU A 40 -6.15 14.33 7.67
CA LEU A 40 -4.85 14.65 8.24
C LEU A 40 -4.02 15.58 7.35
N ASP A 41 -4.32 15.66 6.05
CA ASP A 41 -3.70 16.60 5.11
C ASP A 41 -4.28 18.03 5.18
N ALA A 42 -5.33 18.26 5.99
CA ALA A 42 -5.92 19.59 6.16
C ALA A 42 -4.96 20.60 6.82
N ILE A 43 -3.99 20.11 7.59
CA ILE A 43 -2.89 20.90 8.13
C ILE A 43 -1.56 20.16 7.94
N PRO A 44 -0.45 20.87 7.67
CA PRO A 44 0.85 20.23 7.50
C PRO A 44 1.25 19.38 8.71
N TRP A 45 1.82 18.19 8.47
CA TRP A 45 2.22 17.26 9.54
C TRP A 45 3.05 17.93 10.62
N MET A 46 4.06 18.71 10.22
CA MET A 46 4.99 19.38 11.13
C MET A 46 4.38 20.54 11.92
N SER A 47 3.19 21.01 11.55
CA SER A 47 2.43 22.01 12.31
C SER A 47 1.63 21.41 13.47
N ARG A 48 1.55 20.08 13.56
CA ARG A 48 0.83 19.37 14.64
C ARG A 48 1.65 19.31 15.93
N PRO A 49 1.01 19.41 17.11
CA PRO A 49 1.69 19.22 18.39
C PRO A 49 2.41 17.86 18.46
N PRO A 50 3.61 17.77 19.06
CA PRO A 50 4.38 16.53 19.15
C PRO A 50 3.59 15.36 19.75
N ASP A 51 2.80 15.59 20.81
CA ASP A 51 2.01 14.55 21.45
C ASP A 51 0.89 14.03 20.54
N GLN A 52 0.26 14.91 19.76
CA GLN A 52 -0.75 14.52 18.77
C GLN A 52 -0.13 13.68 17.65
N ARG A 53 1.05 14.07 17.15
CA ARG A 53 1.78 13.27 16.15
C ARG A 53 2.12 11.88 16.70
N LYS A 54 2.63 11.80 17.92
CA LYS A 54 2.96 10.54 18.58
C LYS A 54 1.74 9.63 18.73
N ASP A 55 0.60 10.19 19.11
CA ASP A 55 -0.65 9.44 19.25
C ASP A 55 -1.17 8.92 17.91
N ILE A 56 -1.20 9.76 16.87
CA ILE A 56 -1.59 9.36 15.51
C ILE A 56 -0.68 8.24 14.99
N ILE A 57 0.64 8.36 15.15
CA ILE A 57 1.60 7.34 14.70
C ILE A 57 1.42 6.04 15.47
N LYS A 58 1.11 6.10 16.77
CA LYS A 58 0.79 4.92 17.57
C LYS A 58 -0.47 4.23 17.01
N GLN A 59 -1.57 4.97 16.82
CA GLN A 59 -2.80 4.42 16.25
C GLN A 59 -2.58 3.81 14.86
N ALA A 60 -1.80 4.49 14.00
CA ALA A 60 -1.48 4.00 12.66
C ALA A 60 -0.62 2.72 12.69
N THR A 61 0.38 2.67 13.57
CA THR A 61 1.24 1.49 13.76
C THR A 61 0.42 0.31 14.28
N ASP A 62 -0.39 0.53 15.31
CA ASP A 62 -1.27 -0.50 15.88
C ASP A 62 -2.24 -1.06 14.82
N ALA A 63 -2.80 -0.18 13.98
CA ALA A 63 -3.67 -0.58 12.88
C ALA A 63 -2.94 -1.42 11.81
N VAL A 64 -1.74 -1.01 11.38
CA VAL A 64 -0.93 -1.81 10.43
C VAL A 64 -0.59 -3.18 11.03
N LEU A 65 -0.22 -3.24 12.30
CA LEU A 65 0.04 -4.50 12.98
C LEU A 65 -1.22 -5.36 13.12
N ALA A 66 -2.40 -4.76 13.34
CA ALA A 66 -3.67 -5.49 13.37
C ALA A 66 -4.03 -6.05 11.98
N LEU A 67 -3.85 -5.26 10.91
CA LEU A 67 -4.04 -5.73 9.53
C LEU A 67 -3.17 -6.95 9.23
N ARG A 68 -1.92 -6.95 9.73
CA ARG A 68 -0.98 -8.08 9.55
C ARG A 68 -1.45 -9.40 10.16
N THR A 69 -2.43 -9.38 11.06
CA THR A 69 -3.01 -10.60 11.63
C THR A 69 -3.99 -11.31 10.69
N LEU A 70 -4.45 -10.62 9.63
CA LEU A 70 -5.34 -11.18 8.63
C LEU A 70 -4.51 -11.80 7.50
N GLU A 71 -4.52 -13.13 7.39
CA GLU A 71 -3.72 -13.86 6.40
C GLU A 71 -4.56 -14.45 5.26
N ALA A 72 -3.92 -14.65 4.10
CA ALA A 72 -4.52 -15.37 2.98
C ALA A 72 -3.53 -16.33 2.29
N LYS A 73 -4.06 -17.24 1.48
CA LYS A 73 -3.28 -18.24 0.74
C LYS A 73 -2.81 -17.80 -0.65
N ALA A 74 -3.41 -16.76 -1.21
CA ALA A 74 -3.10 -16.26 -2.55
C ALA A 74 -3.11 -14.73 -2.55
N PRO A 75 -2.22 -14.09 -3.33
CA PRO A 75 -2.09 -12.64 -3.30
C PRO A 75 -3.17 -11.95 -4.13
N GLY A 76 -3.50 -10.73 -3.74
CA GLY A 76 -4.41 -9.85 -4.47
C GLY A 76 -5.62 -9.35 -3.66
N PRO A 77 -6.59 -8.73 -4.35
CA PRO A 77 -7.76 -8.13 -3.71
C PRO A 77 -8.62 -9.15 -2.95
N VAL A 78 -9.31 -8.68 -1.90
CA VAL A 78 -10.11 -9.52 -0.98
C VAL A 78 -11.11 -10.41 -1.72
N GLU A 79 -11.87 -9.85 -2.65
CA GLU A 79 -12.94 -10.59 -3.35
C GLU A 79 -12.42 -11.48 -4.49
N ARG A 80 -11.12 -11.43 -4.81
CA ARG A 80 -10.47 -12.15 -5.93
C ARG A 80 -11.17 -11.99 -7.28
N SER A 81 -12.08 -11.02 -7.40
CA SER A 81 -12.90 -10.72 -8.58
C SER A 81 -12.19 -9.76 -9.55
N GLY A 82 -11.02 -9.26 -9.18
CA GLY A 82 -10.17 -8.40 -9.99
C GLY A 82 -8.69 -8.76 -9.85
N PHE A 83 -7.86 -8.12 -10.67
CA PHE A 83 -6.41 -8.20 -10.56
C PHE A 83 -5.87 -7.13 -9.60
N PRO A 84 -4.66 -7.34 -9.03
CA PRO A 84 -3.99 -6.32 -8.22
C PRO A 84 -3.81 -4.98 -8.95
N THR A 85 -4.05 -3.87 -8.25
CA THR A 85 -3.93 -2.49 -8.74
C THR A 85 -3.10 -1.65 -7.77
N GLY A 86 -2.75 -0.42 -8.19
CA GLY A 86 -1.97 0.52 -7.38
C GLY A 86 -0.49 0.59 -7.76
N GLY A 87 0.31 1.34 -7.00
CA GLY A 87 1.68 1.71 -7.37
C GLY A 87 2.63 0.54 -7.70
N PHE A 88 2.44 -0.65 -7.12
CA PHE A 88 3.24 -1.84 -7.48
C PHE A 88 2.71 -2.63 -8.67
N PHE A 89 1.58 -2.23 -9.25
CA PHE A 89 0.91 -2.95 -10.33
C PHE A 89 0.55 -2.07 -11.53
N SER A 90 0.97 -0.79 -11.54
CA SER A 90 0.71 0.22 -12.58
C SER A 90 -0.75 0.67 -12.69
N ASP A 91 -0.99 1.76 -13.42
CA ASP A 91 -2.34 2.30 -13.70
C ASP A 91 -3.26 1.31 -14.41
N TYR A 92 -2.70 0.29 -15.08
CA TYR A 92 -3.45 -0.75 -15.76
C TYR A 92 -3.70 -1.99 -14.87
N GLY A 93 -3.21 -1.97 -13.62
CA GLY A 93 -3.12 -3.12 -12.74
C GLY A 93 -2.23 -4.24 -13.29
N ALA A 94 -2.16 -5.37 -12.59
CA ALA A 94 -1.25 -6.45 -12.97
C ALA A 94 -1.65 -7.17 -14.28
N ASN A 95 -2.88 -6.92 -14.76
CA ASN A 95 -3.56 -7.61 -15.86
C ASN A 95 -3.53 -9.16 -15.74
N THR A 96 -3.43 -9.66 -14.50
CA THR A 96 -3.45 -11.08 -14.17
C THR A 96 -3.89 -11.26 -12.73
N VAL A 97 -4.50 -12.40 -12.43
CA VAL A 97 -4.73 -12.87 -11.06
C VAL A 97 -3.61 -13.84 -10.70
N PHE A 98 -3.07 -13.73 -9.50
CA PHE A 98 -2.01 -14.61 -9.02
C PHE A 98 -2.62 -15.76 -8.20
N ALA A 99 -2.32 -17.00 -8.56
CA ALA A 99 -2.78 -18.15 -7.80
C ALA A 99 -1.98 -18.37 -6.50
N ASN A 100 -0.74 -17.90 -6.45
CA ASN A 100 0.20 -18.09 -5.34
C ASN A 100 1.31 -17.03 -5.32
N ILE A 101 2.12 -17.02 -4.26
CA ILE A 101 3.24 -16.09 -4.08
C ILE A 101 4.25 -16.18 -5.22
N SER A 102 4.58 -17.38 -5.71
CA SER A 102 5.60 -17.56 -6.74
C SER A 102 5.21 -16.91 -8.07
N GLU A 103 3.94 -16.96 -8.46
CA GLU A 103 3.47 -16.27 -9.66
C GLU A 103 3.59 -14.75 -9.55
N MET A 104 3.29 -14.20 -8.37
CA MET A 104 3.49 -12.78 -8.09
C MET A 104 4.97 -12.42 -8.11
N GLU A 105 5.85 -13.20 -7.46
CA GLU A 105 7.30 -13.00 -7.50
C GLU A 105 7.84 -13.01 -8.94
N GLN A 106 7.39 -13.94 -9.77
CA GLN A 106 7.76 -14.00 -11.18
C GLN A 106 7.32 -12.75 -11.96
N TRP A 107 6.15 -12.21 -11.65
CA TRP A 107 5.66 -10.96 -12.25
C TRP A 107 6.51 -9.77 -11.81
N LEU A 108 6.85 -9.66 -10.52
CA LEU A 108 7.72 -8.60 -9.99
C LEU A 108 9.13 -8.69 -10.58
N ASP A 109 9.68 -9.90 -10.72
CA ASP A 109 10.99 -10.13 -11.33
C ASP A 109 11.03 -9.68 -12.80
N ARG A 110 9.92 -9.76 -13.54
CA ARG A 110 9.85 -9.18 -14.90
C ARG A 110 10.01 -7.67 -14.86
N LYS A 111 9.39 -6.99 -13.89
CA LYS A 111 9.53 -5.54 -13.69
C LYS A 111 10.95 -5.17 -13.28
N LEU A 112 11.58 -5.93 -12.38
CA LEU A 112 12.99 -5.74 -12.02
C LEU A 112 13.93 -5.85 -13.22
N ARG A 113 13.72 -6.84 -14.11
CA ARG A 113 14.53 -6.98 -15.34
C ARG A 113 14.46 -5.76 -16.25
N ILE A 114 13.31 -5.08 -16.31
CA ILE A 114 13.15 -3.85 -17.10
C ILE A 114 13.97 -2.71 -16.47
N TYR A 115 13.86 -2.53 -15.14
CA TYR A 115 14.66 -1.54 -14.42
C TYR A 115 16.16 -1.71 -14.73
N ASN A 116 16.66 -2.94 -14.62
CA ASN A 116 18.09 -3.24 -14.75
C ASN A 116 18.63 -3.08 -16.18
N ARG A 117 17.80 -3.30 -17.21
CA ARG A 117 18.22 -3.05 -18.59
C ARG A 117 18.38 -1.57 -18.88
N HIS A 118 17.53 -0.76 -18.27
CA HIS A 118 17.53 0.69 -18.44
C HIS A 118 18.63 1.37 -17.60
N ASP A 119 18.92 0.87 -16.40
CA ASP A 119 19.93 1.42 -15.49
C ASP A 119 21.17 0.51 -15.40
N GLN A 120 22.06 0.62 -16.40
CA GLN A 120 23.25 -0.24 -16.52
C GLN A 120 24.35 0.01 -15.46
N ALA A 121 24.16 0.96 -14.54
CA ALA A 121 25.25 1.49 -13.72
C ALA A 121 25.37 0.88 -12.31
N LEU A 122 24.31 0.33 -11.71
CA LEU A 122 24.23 0.32 -10.24
C LEU A 122 24.44 -1.00 -9.48
N LEU A 123 24.52 -2.18 -10.11
CA LEU A 123 24.31 -3.41 -9.33
C LEU A 123 25.24 -4.59 -9.68
N ARG A 124 26.55 -4.36 -9.61
CA ARG A 124 27.50 -5.48 -9.47
C ARG A 124 27.38 -6.07 -8.06
N GLY A 125 26.54 -7.11 -7.87
CA GLY A 125 26.70 -8.04 -6.74
C GLY A 125 25.47 -8.45 -5.92
N THR A 126 24.26 -7.96 -6.20
CA THR A 126 23.04 -8.41 -5.50
C THR A 126 22.23 -9.41 -6.34
N SER A 127 21.48 -10.29 -5.67
CA SER A 127 20.54 -11.19 -6.35
C SER A 127 19.42 -10.37 -6.99
N TRP A 128 19.21 -10.53 -8.30
CA TRP A 128 18.26 -9.75 -9.12
C TRP A 128 16.81 -10.25 -9.06
N SER A 129 16.45 -10.89 -7.95
CA SER A 129 15.21 -11.62 -7.83
C SER A 129 14.57 -11.40 -6.47
N LEU A 130 13.24 -11.37 -6.47
CA LEU A 130 12.35 -11.46 -5.34
C LEU A 130 11.85 -12.90 -5.10
N SER A 131 12.27 -13.87 -5.92
CA SER A 131 11.88 -15.27 -5.78
C SER A 131 12.30 -15.83 -4.40
N GLY A 132 11.33 -16.31 -3.63
CA GLY A 132 11.53 -16.82 -2.27
C GLY A 132 11.77 -15.75 -1.21
N CYS A 133 11.61 -14.46 -1.54
CA CYS A 133 11.74 -13.37 -0.57
C CYS A 133 10.49 -13.25 0.32
N PHE A 134 9.32 -13.69 -0.15
CA PHE A 134 8.07 -13.53 0.59
C PHE A 134 7.61 -14.84 1.23
N LYS A 135 7.20 -14.76 2.50
CA LYS A 135 6.82 -15.94 3.30
C LYS A 135 5.33 -16.03 3.58
N THR A 136 4.68 -14.89 3.79
CA THR A 136 3.28 -14.79 4.18
C THR A 136 2.58 -13.72 3.36
N LEU A 137 1.27 -13.82 3.30
CA LEU A 137 0.41 -12.80 2.70
C LEU A 137 -0.52 -12.29 3.77
N VAL A 138 -0.46 -11.00 4.01
CA VAL A 138 -1.22 -10.31 5.04
C VAL A 138 -2.04 -9.20 4.42
N MET A 139 -3.07 -8.74 5.11
CA MET A 139 -3.81 -7.56 4.66
C MET A 139 -2.89 -6.33 4.66
N CYS A 140 -2.77 -5.68 3.51
CA CYS A 140 -2.11 -4.40 3.32
C CYS A 140 -3.13 -3.39 2.80
N HIS A 141 -3.03 -2.14 3.27
CA HIS A 141 -3.83 -1.03 2.77
C HIS A 141 -3.30 -0.52 1.44
N MET A 142 -1.98 -0.52 1.27
CA MET A 142 -1.28 -0.14 0.02
C MET A 142 -1.43 1.33 -0.40
N ASP A 143 -2.09 2.17 0.40
CA ASP A 143 -2.21 3.61 0.16
C ASP A 143 -2.34 4.42 1.46
N ILE A 144 -1.49 4.15 2.44
CA ILE A 144 -1.46 4.92 3.69
C ILE A 144 -0.83 6.28 3.41
N ALA A 145 -1.66 7.32 3.34
CA ALA A 145 -1.26 8.71 3.14
C ALA A 145 -2.15 9.64 3.99
N LEU A 146 -1.70 10.88 4.27
CA LEU A 146 -2.46 11.81 5.12
C LEU A 146 -3.87 12.09 4.58
N ARG A 147 -4.03 12.15 3.25
CA ARG A 147 -5.32 12.31 2.56
C ARG A 147 -6.33 11.17 2.81
N ASN A 148 -5.83 9.99 3.14
CA ASN A 148 -6.63 8.78 3.38
C ASN A 148 -6.84 8.51 4.88
N LEU A 149 -6.41 9.45 5.74
CA LEU A 149 -6.55 9.34 7.18
C LEU A 149 -7.38 10.51 7.71
N LYS A 150 -8.39 10.20 8.54
CA LYS A 150 -9.17 11.21 9.25
C LYS A 150 -9.01 11.10 10.75
N LEU A 151 -8.90 12.23 11.42
CA LEU A 151 -8.97 12.31 12.88
C LEU A 151 -10.36 12.80 13.27
N ASP A 152 -11.10 11.98 14.01
CA ASP A 152 -12.42 12.41 14.52
C ASP A 152 -12.28 13.39 15.69
N ARG A 153 -13.42 13.97 16.11
CA ARG A 153 -13.46 14.94 17.22
C ARG A 153 -12.98 14.39 18.56
N HIS A 154 -12.83 13.08 18.69
CA HIS A 154 -12.33 12.41 19.88
C HIS A 154 -10.85 12.00 19.75
N GLY A 155 -10.17 12.43 18.67
CA GLY A 155 -8.78 12.08 18.42
C GLY A 155 -8.59 10.66 17.91
N ARG A 156 -9.63 9.98 17.42
CA ARG A 156 -9.52 8.60 16.91
C ARG A 156 -9.22 8.63 15.42
N LEU A 157 -8.27 7.80 15.00
CA LEU A 157 -7.82 7.70 13.63
C LEU A 157 -8.70 6.75 12.81
N TRP A 158 -9.15 7.21 11.65
CA TRP A 158 -9.98 6.47 10.69
C TRP A 158 -9.24 6.32 9.36
N PHE A 159 -9.29 5.11 8.81
CA PHE A 159 -8.67 4.74 7.55
C PHE A 159 -9.69 4.72 6.41
N LEU A 160 -9.40 5.46 5.36
CA LEU A 160 -10.21 5.61 4.15
C LEU A 160 -9.47 5.05 2.94
N ASP A 161 -10.17 5.02 1.81
CA ASP A 161 -9.61 4.67 0.50
C ASP A 161 -8.86 3.32 0.46
N TRP A 162 -9.66 2.25 0.35
CA TRP A 162 -9.18 0.89 0.36
C TRP A 162 -9.07 0.30 -1.05
N GLU A 163 -8.99 1.13 -2.08
CA GLU A 163 -9.04 0.68 -3.48
C GLU A 163 -7.90 -0.27 -3.83
N TRP A 164 -6.69 0.00 -3.32
CA TRP A 164 -5.50 -0.81 -3.59
C TRP A 164 -5.25 -1.91 -2.54
N ALA A 165 -6.14 -2.02 -1.56
CA ALA A 165 -5.97 -2.94 -0.45
C ALA A 165 -6.15 -4.41 -0.90
N GLY A 166 -5.39 -5.30 -0.26
CA GLY A 166 -5.44 -6.73 -0.55
C GLY A 166 -4.46 -7.52 0.29
N PHE A 167 -4.35 -8.81 -0.02
CA PHE A 167 -3.41 -9.69 0.65
C PHE A 167 -2.07 -9.71 -0.11
N TYR A 168 -1.04 -9.15 0.51
CA TYR A 168 0.29 -9.00 -0.07
C TYR A 168 1.36 -9.28 0.99
N PRO A 169 2.63 -9.42 0.61
CA PRO A 169 3.71 -9.52 1.58
C PRO A 169 3.78 -8.26 2.46
N PRO A 170 4.05 -8.36 3.77
CA PRO A 170 4.12 -7.20 4.66
C PRO A 170 5.16 -6.15 4.22
N GLU A 171 6.15 -6.56 3.43
CA GLU A 171 7.16 -5.70 2.81
C GLU A 171 6.56 -4.71 1.83
N PHE A 172 5.39 -4.99 1.23
CA PHE A 172 4.73 -4.09 0.28
C PHE A 172 4.30 -2.79 0.96
N GLU A 173 3.69 -2.88 2.15
CA GLU A 173 3.27 -1.69 2.91
C GLU A 173 4.50 -0.83 3.28
N ILE A 174 5.58 -1.47 3.73
CA ILE A 174 6.84 -0.78 4.07
C ILE A 174 7.46 -0.13 2.84
N ALA A 175 7.54 -0.86 1.73
CA ALA A 175 8.11 -0.35 0.50
C ALA A 175 7.28 0.79 -0.09
N TYR A 176 5.95 0.72 -0.01
CA TYR A 176 5.07 1.80 -0.47
C TYR A 176 5.36 3.10 0.29
N LEU A 177 5.40 3.02 1.64
CA LEU A 177 5.75 4.16 2.50
C LEU A 177 7.12 4.76 2.13
N HIS A 178 8.10 3.93 1.75
CA HIS A 178 9.41 4.41 1.28
C HIS A 178 9.36 5.07 -0.11
N CYS A 179 8.50 4.60 -1.02
CA CYS A 179 8.40 5.15 -2.38
C CYS A 179 7.81 6.57 -2.37
N ILE A 180 6.79 6.80 -1.54
CA ILE A 180 6.04 8.07 -1.53
C ILE A 180 6.70 9.18 -0.67
N ILE A 181 7.77 8.86 0.06
CA ILE A 181 8.64 9.84 0.75
C ILE A 181 9.17 10.91 -0.23
N GLY A 182 9.39 10.55 -1.49
CA GLY A 182 9.93 11.44 -2.52
C GLY A 182 8.94 12.45 -3.12
N GLU A 183 7.63 12.35 -2.81
CA GLU A 183 6.59 13.00 -3.61
C GLU A 183 5.95 14.26 -2.98
N GLY A 184 6.28 14.69 -1.75
CA GLY A 184 5.69 15.94 -1.23
C GLY A 184 5.82 16.29 0.26
N ALA A 185 4.84 17.06 0.75
CA ALA A 185 4.78 17.70 2.07
C ALA A 185 4.65 16.73 3.28
N ASP A 186 4.48 15.44 3.00
CA ASP A 186 4.17 14.40 4.00
C ASP A 186 5.41 13.60 4.42
N LEU A 187 6.61 14.00 3.95
CA LEU A 187 7.89 13.34 4.22
C LEU A 187 8.08 12.93 5.69
N GLU A 188 7.83 13.86 6.61
CA GLU A 188 8.05 13.63 8.03
C GLU A 188 7.01 12.69 8.64
N PHE A 189 5.78 12.65 8.09
CA PHE A 189 4.77 11.66 8.50
C PHE A 189 5.23 10.25 8.16
N PHE A 190 5.70 10.02 6.93
CA PHE A 190 6.17 8.70 6.51
C PHE A 190 7.39 8.24 7.31
N LYS A 191 8.34 9.15 7.57
CA LYS A 191 9.48 8.83 8.46
C LYS A 191 9.04 8.47 9.87
N ASP A 192 8.08 9.21 10.44
CA ASP A 192 7.56 8.93 11.77
C ASP A 192 6.83 7.58 11.81
N LEU A 193 6.04 7.26 10.78
CA LEU A 193 5.33 5.99 10.67
C LEU A 193 6.30 4.81 10.48
N LEU A 194 7.27 4.92 9.58
CA LEU A 194 8.31 3.90 9.39
C LEU A 194 9.13 3.68 10.66
N ARG A 195 9.41 4.74 11.43
CA ARG A 195 10.05 4.61 12.75
C ARG A 195 9.17 3.86 13.74
N GLY A 196 7.86 4.14 13.77
CA GLY A 196 6.88 3.40 14.56
C GLY A 196 6.82 1.91 14.20
N LEU A 197 6.98 1.59 12.91
CA LEU A 197 7.04 0.23 12.38
C LEU A 197 8.43 -0.43 12.48
N GLY A 198 9.42 0.24 13.05
CA GLY A 198 10.80 -0.27 13.16
C GLY A 198 11.47 -0.54 11.80
N SER A 199 11.05 0.17 10.74
CA SER A 199 11.42 -0.09 9.34
C SER A 199 11.92 1.19 8.63
N LEU A 200 12.54 2.11 9.39
CA LEU A 200 13.07 3.37 8.85
C LEU A 200 14.20 3.14 7.85
N ASP A 201 15.03 2.13 8.06
CA ASP A 201 16.09 1.75 7.13
C ASP A 201 15.55 0.74 6.11
N ARG A 202 15.91 0.94 4.83
CA ARG A 202 15.56 -0.01 3.77
C ARG A 202 16.42 -1.26 3.85
N ASN A 203 15.81 -2.38 3.48
CA ASN A 203 16.52 -3.63 3.22
C ASN A 203 16.48 -3.95 1.72
N ASP A 204 17.25 -4.96 1.30
CA ASP A 204 17.36 -5.36 -0.11
C ASP A 204 16.00 -5.68 -0.78
N VAL A 205 15.04 -6.25 -0.03
CA VAL A 205 13.68 -6.52 -0.56
C VAL A 205 12.93 -5.21 -0.81
N VAL A 206 13.00 -4.27 0.11
CA VAL A 206 12.36 -2.95 -0.03
C VAL A 206 13.00 -2.16 -1.17
N ASP A 207 14.32 -2.21 -1.35
CA ASP A 207 15.01 -1.55 -2.46
C ASP A 207 14.59 -2.12 -3.83
N LYS A 208 14.44 -3.44 -3.93
CA LYS A 208 13.90 -4.10 -5.13
C LYS A 208 12.45 -3.69 -5.40
N LEU A 209 11.61 -3.66 -4.37
CA LEU A 209 10.22 -3.22 -4.52
C LEU A 209 10.16 -1.76 -4.98
N HIS A 210 11.04 -0.89 -4.50
CA HIS A 210 11.15 0.49 -5.00
C HIS A 210 11.48 0.55 -6.50
N GLN A 211 12.34 -0.33 -7.00
CA GLN A 211 12.63 -0.44 -8.45
C GLN A 211 11.40 -0.91 -9.24
N VAL A 212 10.66 -1.90 -8.71
CA VAL A 212 9.39 -2.33 -9.31
C VAL A 212 8.39 -1.18 -9.37
N TYR A 213 8.24 -0.44 -8.26
CA TYR A 213 7.40 0.75 -8.21
C TYR A 213 7.81 1.76 -9.27
N TYR A 214 9.10 2.08 -9.41
CA TYR A 214 9.57 3.00 -10.44
C TYR A 214 9.19 2.55 -11.86
N VAL A 215 9.40 1.27 -12.20
CA VAL A 215 9.02 0.74 -13.53
C VAL A 215 7.52 0.86 -13.77
N ASN A 216 6.71 0.60 -12.75
CA ASN A 216 5.26 0.65 -12.87
C ASN A 216 4.67 2.06 -12.93
N ASN A 217 5.40 3.07 -12.45
CA ASN A 217 4.97 4.47 -12.42
C ASN A 217 5.84 5.37 -13.33
N SER A 218 6.43 4.78 -14.38
CA SER A 218 7.22 5.48 -15.40
C SER A 218 6.71 5.15 -16.80
N CYS A 219 7.47 5.53 -17.84
CA CYS A 219 7.15 5.18 -19.23
C CYS A 219 7.08 3.66 -19.50
N PHE A 220 7.52 2.83 -18.55
CA PHE A 220 7.47 1.37 -18.62
C PHE A 220 6.23 0.75 -17.96
N ALA A 221 5.26 1.54 -17.49
CA ALA A 221 4.06 1.07 -16.78
C ALA A 221 3.35 -0.10 -17.50
N ALA A 222 3.09 0.07 -18.79
CA ALA A 222 2.37 -0.88 -19.63
C ALA A 222 3.19 -2.08 -20.14
N SER A 223 4.47 -2.22 -19.75
CA SER A 223 5.39 -3.27 -20.25
C SER A 223 4.84 -4.69 -20.21
N HIS A 224 4.03 -5.00 -19.21
CA HIS A 224 3.39 -6.30 -19.00
C HIS A 224 2.19 -6.56 -19.93
N ILE A 225 1.68 -5.54 -20.61
CA ILE A 225 0.56 -5.62 -21.58
C ILE A 225 1.10 -5.67 -23.00
N VAL A 226 2.07 -4.82 -23.32
CA VAL A 226 2.58 -4.67 -24.69
C VAL A 226 3.57 -5.78 -25.09
N GLY A 227 3.96 -6.66 -24.16
CA GLY A 227 4.95 -7.72 -24.42
C GLY A 227 6.34 -7.18 -24.72
N VAL A 228 6.58 -5.92 -24.35
CA VAL A 228 7.79 -5.19 -24.71
C VAL A 228 8.83 -5.39 -23.63
N ASP A 229 9.76 -6.27 -23.96
CA ASP A 229 11.09 -6.34 -23.38
C ASP A 229 11.96 -5.18 -23.95
N CYS A 230 11.55 -3.92 -23.82
CA CYS A 230 12.41 -2.78 -24.18
C CYS A 230 13.67 -2.77 -23.32
#